data_AF-A0A3R6RZZ3-F1
#
_entry.id   AF-A0A3R6RZZ3-F1
#
_cell.length_a   1.000
_cell.length_b   1.000
_cell.length_c   1.000
_cell.angle_alpha   90.00
_cell.angle_beta   90.00
_cell.angle_gamma   90.00
#
_symmetry.space_group_name_H-M   'P 1'
#
loop_
_entity.id
_entity.type
_entity.pdbx_description
1 polymer ?
#
loop_
_entity_poly.entity_id
_entity_poly.type
_entity_poly.pdbx_seq_one_letter_code
_entity_poly.pdbx_strand_id
1 'polypeptide(L)'
;MARKISAMRAEEKLGGFATAKKYITVQYNERERSVDNLLSLIRRDAIENRGITDDDITEVNVYIKPEENAVYYVINNKVQGQIEF
;
A
#
# COMPACT_ATOMS: atom_id res chain seq x y z
N MET A 1 -34.66 20.70 -6.22
CA MET A 1 -34.41 19.24 -6.25
C MET A 1 -33.34 18.80 -7.27
N ALA A 2 -32.36 19.65 -7.65
CA ALA A 2 -31.30 19.28 -8.60
C ALA A 2 -30.01 18.74 -7.94
N ARG A 3 -29.83 18.93 -6.62
CA ARG A 3 -28.61 18.54 -5.90
C ARG A 3 -28.52 17.04 -5.54
N LYS A 4 -29.62 16.29 -5.62
CA LYS A 4 -29.64 14.84 -5.34
C LYS A 4 -29.29 13.98 -6.55
N ILE A 5 -29.47 14.48 -7.77
CA ILE A 5 -29.25 13.72 -9.01
C ILE A 5 -27.77 13.75 -9.43
N SER A 6 -27.03 14.80 -9.07
CA SER A 6 -25.61 14.96 -9.39
C SER A 6 -24.68 14.09 -8.54
N ALA A 7 -25.00 13.87 -7.25
CA ALA A 7 -24.25 12.92 -6.41
C ALA A 7 -24.47 11.46 -6.86
N MET A 8 -25.70 11.13 -7.28
CA MET A 8 -26.06 9.80 -7.82
C MET A 8 -25.42 9.52 -9.19
N ARG A 9 -24.95 10.56 -9.90
CA ARG A 9 -24.13 10.44 -11.12
C ARG A 9 -22.62 10.44 -10.85
N ALA A 10 -22.16 10.93 -9.71
CA ALA A 10 -20.76 10.82 -9.29
C ALA A 10 -20.42 9.41 -8.78
N GLU A 11 -21.44 8.62 -8.41
CA GLU A 11 -21.40 7.15 -8.37
C GLU A 11 -21.55 6.56 -9.79
N GLU A 12 -20.93 7.20 -10.79
CA GLU A 12 -20.62 6.56 -12.06
C GLU A 12 -19.96 5.24 -11.72
N LYS A 13 -20.72 4.14 -11.90
CA LYS A 13 -20.35 2.77 -11.55
C LYS A 13 -18.84 2.62 -11.69
N LEU A 14 -18.14 2.63 -10.57
CA LEU A 14 -16.75 2.20 -10.52
C LEU A 14 -16.75 0.86 -11.25
N GLY A 15 -16.15 0.82 -12.44
CA GLY A 15 -16.22 -0.35 -13.31
C GLY A 15 -15.69 -1.56 -12.56
N GLY A 16 -16.06 -2.77 -12.99
CA GLY A 16 -15.72 -4.00 -12.23
C GLY A 16 -14.24 -4.11 -11.83
N PHE A 17 -13.33 -3.51 -12.59
CA PHE A 17 -11.90 -3.41 -12.25
C PHE A 17 -11.58 -2.55 -11.02
N ALA A 18 -12.30 -1.45 -10.81
CA ALA A 18 -12.09 -0.56 -9.67
C ALA A 18 -12.58 -1.18 -8.35
N THR A 19 -13.62 -2.03 -8.41
CA THR A 19 -14.17 -2.73 -7.24
C THR A 19 -13.61 -4.15 -7.05
N ALA A 20 -12.87 -4.68 -8.03
CA ALA A 20 -12.28 -6.01 -7.94
C ALA A 20 -11.18 -6.05 -6.87
N LYS A 21 -11.11 -7.17 -6.14
CA LYS A 21 -9.93 -7.49 -5.34
C LYS A 21 -8.74 -7.69 -6.29
N LYS A 22 -7.65 -6.99 -6.00
CA LYS A 22 -6.41 -7.06 -6.78
C LYS A 22 -5.40 -7.87 -5.99
N TYR A 23 -4.87 -8.90 -6.62
CA TYR A 23 -3.76 -9.67 -6.09
C TYR A 23 -2.54 -9.29 -6.90
N ILE A 24 -1.55 -8.70 -6.23
CA ILE A 24 -0.32 -8.24 -6.86
C ILE A 24 0.83 -8.99 -6.19
N THR A 25 1.64 -9.66 -7.01
CA THR A 25 2.83 -10.39 -6.59
C THR A 25 4.01 -9.88 -7.40
N VAL A 26 5.13 -9.67 -6.71
CA VAL A 26 6.41 -9.32 -7.32
C VAL A 26 7.30 -10.55 -7.29
N GLN A 27 7.87 -10.90 -8.45
CA GLN A 27 8.74 -12.06 -8.62
C GLN A 27 10.11 -11.62 -9.13
N TYR A 28 11.16 -12.13 -8.52
CA TYR A 28 12.55 -11.83 -8.90
C TYR A 28 13.49 -12.96 -8.46
N ASN A 29 14.36 -13.44 -9.36
CA ASN A 29 15.32 -14.51 -9.10
C ASN A 29 14.73 -15.69 -8.31
N GLU A 30 13.68 -16.31 -8.85
CA GLU A 30 12.97 -17.47 -8.26
C GLU A 30 12.29 -17.20 -6.90
N ARG A 31 12.32 -15.96 -6.41
CA ARG A 31 11.62 -15.52 -5.21
C ARG A 31 10.33 -14.81 -5.60
N GLU A 32 9.31 -14.98 -4.78
CA GLU A 32 8.03 -14.28 -4.92
C GLU A 32 7.61 -13.65 -3.59
N ARG A 33 7.05 -12.43 -3.68
CA ARG A 33 6.42 -11.73 -2.57
C ARG A 33 5.10 -11.13 -3.00
N SER A 34 4.06 -11.37 -2.23
CA SER A 34 2.79 -10.66 -2.41
C SER A 34 2.90 -9.25 -1.82
N VAL A 35 2.30 -8.27 -2.50
CA VAL A 35 2.29 -6.88 -2.02
C VAL A 35 1.59 -6.78 -0.66
N ASP A 36 0.56 -7.60 -0.44
CA ASP A 36 -0.14 -7.69 0.86
C ASP A 36 0.78 -8.16 2.00
N ASN A 37 1.66 -9.13 1.71
CA ASN A 37 2.68 -9.58 2.67
C ASN A 37 3.70 -8.47 2.95
N LEU A 38 4.19 -7.77 1.92
CA LEU A 38 5.12 -6.65 2.08
C LEU A 38 4.51 -5.51 2.92
N LEU A 39 3.26 -5.13 2.65
CA LEU A 39 2.55 -4.11 3.42
C LEU A 39 2.36 -4.51 4.89
N SER A 40 2.07 -5.79 5.15
CA SER A 40 1.96 -6.31 6.51
C SER A 40 3.28 -6.24 7.27
N LEU A 41 4.42 -6.53 6.61
CA LEU A 41 5.74 -6.40 7.18
C LEU A 41 6.11 -4.93 7.47
N ILE A 42 5.81 -4.03 6.54
CA ILE A 42 6.03 -2.59 6.71
C ILE A 42 5.22 -2.05 7.89
N ARG A 43 3.93 -2.41 7.98
CA ARG A 43 3.05 -2.02 9.10
C ARG A 43 3.62 -2.49 10.44
N ARG A 44 4.07 -3.74 10.49
CA ARG A 44 4.68 -4.32 11.69
C ARG A 44 5.96 -3.56 12.08
N ASP A 45 6.86 -3.29 11.13
CA ASP A 45 8.09 -2.53 11.37
C ASP A 45 7.79 -1.09 11.84
N ALA A 46 6.79 -0.44 11.26
CA ALA A 46 6.37 0.90 11.65
C ALA A 46 5.86 0.98 13.09
N ILE A 47 5.08 -0.01 13.53
CA ILE A 47 4.52 -0.05 14.90
C ILE A 47 5.59 -0.49 15.90
N GLU A 48 6.26 -1.61 15.64
CA GLU A 48 7.19 -2.23 16.60
C GLU A 48 8.52 -1.46 16.71
N ASN A 49 9.08 -1.00 15.58
CA ASN A 49 10.43 -0.43 15.55
C ASN A 49 10.44 1.10 15.42
N ARG A 50 9.38 1.72 14.90
CA ARG A 50 9.29 3.18 14.73
C ARG A 50 8.32 3.87 15.68
N GLY A 51 7.51 3.11 16.42
CA GLY A 51 6.57 3.64 17.41
C GLY A 51 5.44 4.48 16.81
N ILE A 52 5.11 4.26 15.53
CA ILE A 52 3.96 4.90 14.88
C ILE A 52 2.71 4.10 15.21
N THR A 53 1.62 4.77 15.60
CA THR A 53 0.34 4.08 15.76
C THR A 53 -0.34 3.91 14.41
N ASP A 54 -1.18 2.88 14.29
CA ASP A 54 -1.86 2.59 13.03
C ASP A 54 -2.73 3.76 12.55
N ASP A 55 -3.40 4.46 13.48
CA ASP A 55 -4.23 5.63 13.22
C ASP A 55 -3.43 6.84 12.69
N ASP A 56 -2.13 6.93 12.99
CA ASP A 56 -1.28 8.02 12.50
C ASP A 56 -0.83 7.81 11.05
N ILE A 57 -0.99 6.60 10.48
CA ILE A 57 -0.51 6.28 9.12
C ILE A 57 -1.52 6.81 8.08
N THR A 58 -1.19 7.92 7.43
CA THR A 58 -2.02 8.54 6.38
C THR A 58 -1.53 8.22 4.97
N GLU A 59 -0.22 8.04 4.79
CA GLU A 59 0.41 7.80 3.50
C GLU A 59 1.58 6.83 3.67
N VAL A 60 1.66 5.84 2.79
CA VAL A 60 2.78 4.89 2.72
C VAL A 60 3.25 4.79 1.28
N ASN A 61 4.44 5.29 1.02
CA ASN A 61 5.12 5.13 -0.26
C ASN A 61 6.05 3.91 -0.17
N VAL A 62 5.93 2.97 -1.10
CA VAL A 62 6.72 1.73 -1.11
C VAL A 62 7.51 1.62 -2.41
N TYR A 63 8.82 1.39 -2.30
CA TYR A 63 9.74 1.21 -3.41
C TYR A 63 10.38 -0.16 -3.32
N ILE A 64 10.04 -1.03 -4.27
CA ILE A 64 10.53 -2.40 -4.32
C ILE A 64 11.76 -2.44 -5.22
N LYS A 65 12.93 -2.74 -4.66
CA LYS A 65 14.21 -2.85 -5.37
C LYS A 65 14.80 -4.24 -5.17
N PRO A 66 14.31 -5.23 -5.90
CA PRO A 66 14.68 -6.63 -5.65
C PRO A 66 16.14 -6.91 -6.05
N GLU A 67 16.73 -6.11 -6.95
CA GLU A 67 18.16 -6.08 -7.27
C GLU A 67 19.04 -5.77 -6.04
N GLU A 68 18.55 -4.92 -5.13
CA GLU A 68 19.23 -4.57 -3.86
C GLU A 68 18.79 -5.50 -2.71
N ASN A 69 17.97 -6.52 -3.00
CA ASN A 69 17.33 -7.39 -2.01
C ASN A 69 16.50 -6.64 -0.94
N ALA A 70 15.93 -5.49 -1.31
CA ALA A 70 15.31 -4.57 -0.35
C ALA A 70 13.99 -3.97 -0.84
N VAL A 71 13.10 -3.70 0.11
CA VAL A 71 11.89 -2.89 -0.05
C VAL A 71 11.99 -1.70 0.87
N TYR A 72 12.04 -0.51 0.28
CA TYR A 72 12.08 0.76 1.01
C TYR A 72 10.67 1.29 1.18
N TYR A 73 10.42 1.94 2.31
CA TYR A 73 9.13 2.57 2.54
C TYR A 73 9.30 3.92 3.23
N VAL A 74 8.35 4.83 2.97
CA VAL A 74 8.26 6.14 3.59
C VAL A 74 6.82 6.36 4.07
N ILE A 75 6.66 6.56 5.37
CA ILE A 75 5.38 6.83 6.03
C ILE A 75 5.26 8.33 6.31
N ASN A 76 4.14 8.92 5.90
CA ASN A 76 3.80 10.33 6.10
C ASN A 76 4.91 11.30 5.69
N ASN A 77 5.73 10.95 4.69
CA ASN A 77 6.91 11.70 4.24
C ASN A 77 7.90 12.07 5.37
N LYS A 78 7.90 11.29 6.46
CA LYS A 78 8.72 11.56 7.67
C LYS A 78 9.51 10.35 8.11
N VAL A 79 8.86 9.20 8.23
CA VAL A 79 9.50 7.98 8.74
C VAL A 79 9.85 7.10 7.58
N GLN A 80 11.14 6.79 7.47
CA GLN A 80 11.67 5.92 6.44
C GLN A 80 12.19 4.62 7.05
N GLY A 81 12.02 3.53 6.32
CA GLY A 81 12.55 2.24 6.70
C GLY A 81 12.80 1.36 5.48
N GLN A 82 13.36 0.20 5.77
CA GLN A 82 13.62 -0.83 4.77
C GLN A 82 13.35 -2.19 5.38
N ILE A 83 12.85 -3.10 4.56
CA ILE A 83 12.71 -4.51 4.87
C ILE A 83 13.39 -5.33 3.76
N GLU A 84 13.71 -6.58 4.05
CA GLU A 84 14.25 -7.50 3.05
C GLU A 84 13.17 -7.88 2.02
N PHE A 85 13.57 -7.98 0.75
CA PHE A 85 12.72 -8.46 -0.35
C PHE A 85 12.58 -9.98 -0.33
#